data_AF-A0A938KUU3-F1
#
_entry.id   AF-A0A938KUU3-F1
#
_cell.length_a   1.000
_cell.length_b   1.000
_cell.length_c   1.000
_cell.angle_alpha   90.00
_cell.angle_beta   90.00
_cell.angle_gamma   90.00
#
_symmetry.space_group_name_H-M   'P 1'
#
loop_
_entity.id
_entity.type
_entity.pdbx_description
1 polymer ?
#
loop_
_entity_poly.entity_id
_entity_poly.type
_entity_poly.pdbx_seq_one_letter_code
_entity_poly.pdbx_strand_id
1 'polypeptide(L)'
;MGRLMRHFLDLFYPLFKRIFDKQTFYYAACGGMNLVSSWVLFFLFYQYLFEKRIFNITIASQIYVVSAYTLSSALCFIIAFTLGFLLNKYVVFTDSQLMGRVQLFRYAVSSGFSWLGNYLFLKILIEYLQFYPSIANVCASLVAVFLSYLLQRNYTFIKEQN
;
A
#
# COMPACT_ATOMS: atom_id res chain seq x y z
N MET A 1 19.44 12.22 7.12
CA MET A 1 18.82 11.40 6.04
C MET A 1 17.58 12.07 5.43
N GLY A 2 16.59 12.56 6.20
CA GLY A 2 15.37 13.17 5.63
C GLY A 2 15.57 14.41 4.73
N ARG A 3 16.64 15.20 4.92
CA ARG A 3 16.93 16.40 4.10
C ARG A 3 17.19 16.11 2.62
N LEU A 4 17.86 15.00 2.30
CA LEU A 4 18.14 14.58 0.92
C LEU A 4 16.87 14.16 0.17
N MET A 5 16.00 13.40 0.84
CA MET A 5 14.71 12.99 0.29
C MET A 5 13.79 14.20 0.04
N ARG A 6 13.76 15.17 0.96
CA ARG A 6 13.01 16.42 0.76
C ARG A 6 13.53 17.22 -0.43
N HIS A 7 14.84 17.26 -0.64
CA HIS A 7 15.42 17.97 -1.79
C HIS A 7 15.06 17.33 -3.14
N PHE A 8 15.03 16.00 -3.19
CA PHE A 8 14.62 15.26 -4.38
C PHE A 8 13.12 15.41 -4.68
N LEU A 9 12.29 15.52 -3.63
CA LEU A 9 10.86 15.79 -3.77
C LEU A 9 10.58 17.25 -4.14
N ASP A 10 11.36 18.21 -3.63
CA ASP A 10 11.22 19.63 -3.96
C ASP A 10 11.46 19.91 -5.45
N LEU A 11 12.20 19.04 -6.17
CA LEU A 11 12.35 19.08 -7.64
C LEU A 11 11.02 18.86 -8.38
N PHE A 12 10.11 18.04 -7.82
CA PHE A 12 8.79 17.77 -8.39
C PHE A 12 7.68 18.64 -7.77
N TYR A 13 7.94 19.27 -6.62
CA TYR A 13 7.02 20.19 -5.96
C TYR A 13 6.48 21.34 -6.84
N PRO A 14 7.25 22.00 -7.73
CA PRO A 14 6.69 23.07 -8.57
C PRO A 14 5.52 22.62 -9.47
N LEU A 15 5.43 21.33 -9.84
CA LEU A 15 4.33 20.79 -10.63
C LEU A 15 3.04 20.60 -9.80
N PHE A 16 3.16 20.39 -8.49
CA PHE A 16 2.04 20.10 -7.58
C PHE A 16 1.73 21.22 -6.59
N LYS A 17 2.53 22.30 -6.58
CA LYS A 17 2.36 23.47 -5.70
C LYS A 17 0.98 24.14 -5.80
N ARG A 18 0.29 23.96 -6.93
CA ARG A 18 -1.06 24.52 -7.16
C ARG A 18 -2.18 23.67 -6.54
N ILE A 19 -1.90 22.42 -6.17
CA ILE A 19 -2.89 21.43 -5.73
C ILE A 19 -2.74 21.07 -4.25
N PHE A 20 -1.52 21.06 -3.71
CA PHE A 20 -1.25 20.55 -2.35
C PHE A 20 -0.30 21.44 -1.52
N ASP A 21 -0.55 21.47 -0.21
CA ASP A 21 0.41 22.00 0.78
C ASP A 21 1.67 21.11 0.84
N LYS A 22 2.80 21.67 1.29
CA LYS A 22 4.09 20.96 1.36
C LYS A 22 4.00 19.66 2.15
N GLN A 23 3.27 19.64 3.27
CA GLN A 23 3.16 18.43 4.09
C GLN A 23 2.34 17.34 3.40
N THR A 24 1.22 17.71 2.75
CA THR A 24 0.40 16.77 1.99
C THR A 24 1.15 16.21 0.79
N PHE A 25 1.99 17.03 0.14
CA PHE A 25 2.85 16.58 -0.95
C PHE A 25 3.88 15.54 -0.49
N TYR A 26 4.58 15.78 0.62
CA TYR A 26 5.52 14.79 1.17
C TYR A 26 4.83 13.48 1.55
N TYR A 27 3.62 13.56 2.12
CA TYR A 27 2.83 12.37 2.46
C TYR A 27 2.39 11.60 1.21
N ALA A 28 1.88 12.29 0.19
CA ALA A 28 1.44 11.68 -1.06
C ALA A 28 2.61 11.06 -1.85
N ALA A 29 3.76 11.73 -1.92
CA ALA A 29 4.95 11.21 -2.59
C ALA A 29 5.55 10.01 -1.84
N CYS A 30 5.58 10.05 -0.51
CA CYS A 30 5.98 8.93 0.34
C CYS A 30 5.05 7.71 0.14
N GLY A 31 3.73 7.93 0.17
CA GLY A 31 2.73 6.89 -0.08
C GLY A 31 2.79 6.32 -1.50
N GLY A 32 2.96 7.19 -2.50
CA GLY A 32 3.11 6.80 -3.91
C GLY A 32 4.37 5.97 -4.15
N MET A 33 5.51 6.37 -3.56
CA MET A 33 6.76 5.62 -3.65
C MET A 33 6.63 4.24 -2.99
N ASN A 34 5.94 4.14 -1.85
CA ASN A 34 5.66 2.88 -1.20
C ASN A 34 4.75 1.97 -2.06
N LEU A 35 3.74 2.56 -2.70
CA LEU A 35 2.81 1.85 -3.58
C LEU A 35 3.51 1.30 -4.84
N VAL A 36 4.30 2.12 -5.52
CA VAL A 36 5.06 1.70 -6.72
C VAL A 36 6.08 0.63 -6.35
N SER A 37 6.78 0.79 -5.21
CA SER A 37 7.70 -0.24 -4.71
C SER A 37 6.98 -1.57 -4.46
N SER A 38 5.74 -1.51 -3.93
CA SER A 38 4.91 -2.70 -3.73
C SER A 38 4.56 -3.38 -5.05
N TRP A 39 4.24 -2.63 -6.12
CA TRP A 39 3.95 -3.23 -7.43
C TRP A 39 5.16 -3.96 -8.02
N VAL A 40 6.34 -3.37 -7.92
CA VAL A 40 7.60 -3.98 -8.40
C VAL A 40 7.92 -5.24 -7.59
N LEU A 41 7.83 -5.17 -6.26
CA LEU A 41 8.06 -6.33 -5.39
C LEU A 41 7.06 -7.46 -5.64
N PHE A 42 5.79 -7.14 -5.82
CA PHE A 42 4.77 -8.12 -6.15
C PHE A 42 5.07 -8.83 -7.48
N PHE A 43 5.47 -8.06 -8.51
CA PHE A 43 5.89 -8.64 -9.79
C PHE A 43 7.10 -9.58 -9.62
N LEU A 44 8.12 -9.14 -8.86
CA LEU A 44 9.31 -9.95 -8.61
C LEU A 44 8.98 -11.25 -7.85
N PHE A 45 8.18 -11.18 -6.79
CA PHE A 45 7.79 -12.37 -6.03
C PHE A 45 6.93 -13.32 -6.85
N TYR A 46 5.94 -12.79 -7.55
CA TYR A 46 5.05 -13.62 -8.35
C TYR A 46 5.79 -14.31 -9.51
N GLN A 47 6.68 -13.59 -10.18
CA GLN A 47 7.38 -14.09 -11.38
C GLN A 47 8.61 -14.95 -11.04
N TYR A 48 9.43 -14.52 -10.08
CA TYR A 48 10.73 -15.16 -9.79
C TYR A 48 10.75 -15.99 -8.52
N LEU A 49 10.01 -15.61 -7.47
CA LEU A 49 10.08 -16.33 -6.18
C LEU A 49 9.12 -17.53 -6.15
N PHE A 50 7.89 -17.35 -6.65
CA PHE A 50 6.84 -18.36 -6.59
C PHE A 50 6.59 -19.08 -7.92
N GLU A 51 7.25 -18.66 -9.01
CA GLU A 51 7.14 -19.27 -10.36
C GLU A 51 5.70 -19.57 -10.82
N LYS A 52 4.72 -18.76 -10.40
CA LYS A 52 3.28 -19.00 -10.67
C LYS A 52 2.75 -20.36 -10.17
N ARG A 53 3.47 -21.05 -9.27
CA ARG A 53 3.06 -22.35 -8.77
C ARG A 53 1.98 -22.22 -7.70
N ILE A 54 1.06 -23.17 -7.69
CA ILE A 54 0.08 -23.31 -6.61
C ILE A 54 0.78 -24.09 -5.50
N PHE A 55 0.89 -23.49 -4.32
CA PHE A 55 1.52 -24.15 -3.16
C PHE A 55 0.43 -24.84 -2.35
N ASN A 56 0.51 -26.16 -2.29
CA ASN A 56 -0.30 -26.96 -1.39
C ASN A 56 0.46 -27.06 -0.06
N ILE A 57 0.15 -26.17 0.88
CA ILE A 57 0.79 -26.17 2.19
C ILE A 57 -0.06 -27.06 3.10
N THR A 58 0.50 -28.18 3.53
CA THR A 58 -0.15 -29.09 4.49
C THR A 58 0.23 -28.67 5.90
N ILE A 59 -0.73 -28.13 6.66
CA ILE A 59 -0.56 -27.79 8.09
C ILE A 59 -1.60 -28.58 8.88
N ALA A 60 -1.15 -29.34 9.87
CA ALA A 60 -2.01 -30.03 10.85
C ALA A 60 -3.21 -30.80 10.22
N SER A 61 -2.94 -31.68 9.24
CA SER A 61 -3.94 -32.50 8.54
C SER A 61 -4.95 -31.76 7.64
N GLN A 62 -4.78 -30.46 7.38
CA GLN A 62 -5.55 -29.70 6.39
C GLN A 62 -4.65 -29.26 5.24
N ILE A 63 -5.10 -29.47 4.00
CA ILE A 63 -4.42 -29.01 2.79
C ILE A 63 -4.93 -27.60 2.48
N TYR A 64 -4.11 -26.59 2.74
CA TYR A 64 -4.40 -25.23 2.31
C TYR A 64 -3.80 -25.02 0.93
N VAL A 65 -4.68 -24.88 -0.07
CA VAL A 65 -4.29 -24.48 -1.42
C VAL A 65 -4.05 -22.97 -1.38
N VAL A 66 -2.79 -22.57 -1.29
CA VAL A 66 -2.42 -21.15 -1.30
C VAL A 66 -1.83 -20.81 -2.66
N SER A 67 -2.54 -19.96 -3.38
CA SER A 67 -2.09 -19.46 -4.67
C SER A 67 -0.83 -18.60 -4.52
N ALA A 68 0.09 -18.66 -5.50
CA ALA A 68 1.29 -17.82 -5.55
C ALA A 68 1.00 -16.32 -5.35
N TYR A 69 -0.13 -15.82 -5.86
CA TYR A 69 -0.50 -14.41 -5.72
C TYR A 69 -0.83 -14.02 -4.27
N THR A 70 -1.39 -14.93 -3.47
CA THR A 70 -1.71 -14.70 -2.05
C THR A 70 -0.44 -14.66 -1.20
N LEU A 71 0.52 -15.55 -1.46
CA LEU A 71 1.82 -15.50 -0.79
C LEU A 71 2.63 -14.26 -1.19
N SER A 72 2.60 -13.92 -2.49
CA SER A 72 3.24 -12.72 -3.02
C SER A 72 2.66 -11.45 -2.41
N SER A 73 1.33 -11.33 -2.29
CA SER A 73 0.68 -10.16 -1.69
C SER A 73 0.99 -10.03 -0.20
N ALA A 74 1.08 -11.14 0.54
CA ALA A 74 1.42 -11.14 1.96
C ALA A 74 2.88 -10.71 2.21
N LEU A 75 3.85 -11.26 1.46
CA LEU A 75 5.26 -10.84 1.59
C LEU A 75 5.44 -9.38 1.17
N CYS A 76 4.78 -8.97 0.08
CA CYS A 76 4.80 -7.59 -0.37
C CYS A 76 4.24 -6.65 0.70
N PHE A 77 3.17 -7.04 1.39
CA PHE A 77 2.62 -6.26 2.50
C PHE A 77 3.60 -6.07 3.64
N ILE A 78 4.30 -7.13 4.08
CA ILE A 78 5.26 -7.02 5.17
C ILE A 78 6.35 -5.99 4.83
N ILE A 79 6.93 -6.09 3.63
CA ILE A 79 8.00 -5.19 3.19
C ILE A 79 7.48 -3.75 3.01
N ALA A 80 6.34 -3.57 2.34
CA ALA A 80 5.73 -2.27 2.12
C ALA A 80 5.24 -1.62 3.42
N PHE A 81 4.81 -2.41 4.39
CA PHE A 81 4.46 -1.95 5.72
C PHE A 81 5.69 -1.43 6.45
N THR A 82 6.78 -2.20 6.45
CA THR A 82 8.04 -1.78 7.07
C THR A 82 8.61 -0.53 6.41
N LEU A 83 8.71 -0.51 5.07
CA LEU A 83 9.19 0.65 4.32
C LEU A 83 8.30 1.87 4.57
N GLY A 84 6.98 1.75 4.40
CA GLY A 84 6.05 2.84 4.63
C GLY A 84 6.11 3.39 6.06
N PHE A 85 6.25 2.52 7.07
CA PHE A 85 6.43 2.96 8.45
C PHE A 85 7.76 3.71 8.65
N LEU A 86 8.87 3.18 8.11
CA LEU A 86 10.17 3.82 8.21
C LEU A 86 10.16 5.19 7.52
N LEU A 87 9.64 5.30 6.30
CA LEU A 87 9.56 6.60 5.61
C LEU A 87 8.67 7.59 6.39
N ASN A 88 7.51 7.17 6.88
CA ASN A 88 6.65 8.05 7.67
C ASN A 88 7.32 8.51 8.97
N LYS A 89 8.08 7.63 9.63
CA LYS A 89 8.82 7.97 10.85
C LYS A 89 10.00 8.92 10.61
N TYR A 90 10.78 8.70 9.55
CA TYR A 90 12.02 9.45 9.32
C TYR A 90 11.86 10.68 8.42
N VAL A 91 10.84 10.74 7.56
CA VAL A 91 10.65 11.81 6.55
C VAL A 91 9.50 12.74 6.90
N VAL A 92 8.35 12.19 7.35
CA VAL A 92 7.10 12.94 7.54
C VAL A 92 6.95 13.42 8.98
N PHE A 93 7.14 12.54 9.97
CA PHE A 93 6.88 12.83 11.39
C PHE A 93 8.15 12.82 12.24
N THR A 94 9.16 13.59 11.85
CA THR A 94 10.42 13.69 12.62
C THR A 94 10.23 14.38 13.99
N ASP A 95 9.20 15.21 14.15
CA ASP A 95 8.91 15.99 15.37
C ASP A 95 7.85 15.36 16.30
N SER A 96 7.36 14.15 16.02
CA SER A 96 6.29 13.52 16.82
C SER A 96 6.81 13.09 18.21
N GLN A 97 6.23 13.65 19.28
CA GLN A 97 6.53 13.30 20.68
C GLN A 97 5.86 12.00 21.18
N LEU A 98 5.16 11.27 20.31
CA LEU A 98 4.46 10.04 20.67
C LEU A 98 5.42 8.84 20.71
N MET A 99 5.24 7.94 21.69
CA MET A 99 5.99 6.68 21.76
C MET A 99 5.77 5.88 20.46
N GLY A 100 6.87 5.58 19.75
CA GLY A 100 6.81 4.94 18.43
C GLY A 100 6.05 3.61 18.37
N ARG A 101 5.86 2.90 19.50
CA ARG A 101 5.06 1.67 19.59
C ARG A 101 3.56 1.90 19.35
N VAL A 102 3.00 2.98 19.88
CA VAL A 102 1.57 3.30 19.69
C VAL A 102 1.31 3.75 18.25
N GLN A 103 2.25 4.50 17.67
CA GLN A 103 2.22 4.91 16.26
C GLN A 103 2.30 3.69 15.33
N LEU A 104 3.18 2.74 15.63
CA LEU A 104 3.28 1.46 14.92
C LEU A 104 1.95 0.71 14.91
N PHE A 105 1.31 0.56 16.07
CA PHE A 105 0.07 -0.20 16.18
C PHE A 105 -1.08 0.45 15.39
N ARG A 106 -1.27 1.77 15.51
CA ARG A 106 -2.28 2.51 14.74
C ARG A 106 -2.03 2.40 13.24
N TYR A 107 -0.77 2.54 12.82
CA TYR A 107 -0.37 2.41 11.43
C TYR A 107 -0.57 0.98 10.90
N ALA A 108 -0.28 -0.05 11.72
CA ALA A 108 -0.50 -1.46 11.40
C ALA A 108 -1.97 -1.79 11.16
N VAL A 109 -2.86 -1.33 12.04
CA VAL A 109 -4.31 -1.56 11.90
C VAL A 109 -4.83 -0.91 10.61
N SER A 110 -4.48 0.36 10.37
CA SER A 110 -4.91 1.08 9.16
C SER A 110 -4.34 0.48 7.87
N SER A 111 -3.06 0.12 7.87
CA SER A 111 -2.39 -0.51 6.72
C SER A 111 -2.94 -1.91 6.46
N GLY A 112 -3.23 -2.68 7.52
CA GLY A 112 -3.82 -4.01 7.42
C GLY A 112 -5.22 -3.99 6.81
N PHE A 113 -6.07 -3.04 7.22
CA PHE A 113 -7.39 -2.86 6.62
C PHE A 113 -7.30 -2.50 5.13
N SER A 114 -6.38 -1.60 4.78
CA SER A 114 -6.14 -1.21 3.39
C SER A 114 -5.62 -2.38 2.55
N TRP A 115 -4.72 -3.19 3.10
CA TRP A 115 -4.22 -4.39 2.43
C TRP A 115 -5.32 -5.44 2.24
N LEU A 116 -6.16 -5.68 3.24
CA LEU A 116 -7.29 -6.60 3.13
C LEU A 116 -8.25 -6.18 2.02
N GLY A 117 -8.62 -4.90 1.98
CA GLY A 117 -9.46 -4.36 0.90
C GLY A 117 -8.83 -4.58 -0.48
N ASN A 118 -7.55 -4.24 -0.63
CA ASN A 118 -6.83 -4.44 -1.89
C ASN A 118 -6.72 -5.92 -2.29
N TYR A 119 -6.47 -6.80 -1.32
CA TYR A 119 -6.40 -8.25 -1.52
C TYR A 119 -7.73 -8.84 -1.97
N LEU A 120 -8.86 -8.40 -1.39
CA LEU A 120 -10.19 -8.85 -1.82
C LEU A 120 -10.48 -8.45 -3.26
N PHE A 121 -10.16 -7.21 -3.66
CA PHE A 121 -10.29 -6.78 -5.05
C PHE A 121 -9.39 -7.58 -5.99
N LEU A 122 -8.12 -7.78 -5.61
CA LEU A 122 -7.18 -8.60 -6.36
C LEU A 122 -7.70 -10.02 -6.55
N LYS A 123 -8.26 -10.63 -5.49
CA LYS A 123 -8.85 -11.97 -5.55
C LYS A 123 -10.03 -12.01 -6.53
N ILE A 124 -10.91 -11.02 -6.51
CA ILE A 124 -12.04 -10.92 -7.44
C ILE A 124 -11.54 -10.79 -8.89
N LEU A 125 -10.55 -9.93 -9.15
CA LEU A 125 -9.98 -9.74 -10.48
C LEU A 125 -9.31 -11.00 -11.05
N ILE A 126 -8.65 -11.78 -10.20
CA ILE A 126 -7.96 -13.00 -10.64
C ILE A 126 -8.95 -14.17 -10.78
N GLU A 127 -9.83 -14.40 -9.81
CA GLU A 127 -10.72 -15.56 -9.82
C GLU A 127 -11.89 -15.40 -10.79
N TYR A 128 -12.55 -14.22 -10.81
CA TYR A 128 -13.71 -14.00 -11.67
C TYR A 128 -13.35 -13.49 -13.06
N LEU A 129 -12.40 -12.55 -13.15
CA LEU A 129 -12.04 -11.93 -14.43
C LEU A 129 -10.80 -12.58 -15.09
N GLN A 130 -10.16 -13.55 -14.44
CA GLN A 130 -9.01 -14.30 -14.98
C GLN A 130 -7.86 -13.39 -15.45
N PHE A 131 -7.70 -12.21 -14.83
CA PHE A 131 -6.60 -11.30 -15.15
C PHE A 131 -5.25 -11.84 -14.68
N TYR A 132 -4.19 -11.46 -15.39
CA TYR A 132 -2.83 -11.77 -14.97
C TYR A 132 -2.52 -11.11 -13.61
N PRO A 133 -2.01 -11.86 -12.61
CA PRO A 133 -1.94 -11.37 -11.22
C PRO A 133 -1.18 -10.06 -11.03
N SER A 134 -0.12 -9.81 -11.82
CA SER A 134 0.63 -8.55 -11.74
C SER A 134 -0.18 -7.35 -12.21
N ILE A 135 -0.96 -7.50 -13.29
CA ILE A 135 -1.82 -6.45 -13.84
C ILE A 135 -3.03 -6.26 -12.91
N ALA A 136 -3.61 -7.36 -12.43
CA ALA A 136 -4.68 -7.35 -11.45
C ALA A 136 -4.27 -6.61 -10.17
N ASN A 137 -3.04 -6.76 -9.69
CA ASN A 137 -2.55 -6.05 -8.51
C ASN A 137 -2.47 -4.53 -8.70
N VAL A 138 -2.01 -4.08 -9.87
CA VAL A 138 -1.98 -2.64 -10.18
C VAL A 138 -3.40 -2.08 -10.27
N CYS A 139 -4.29 -2.74 -11.00
CA CYS A 139 -5.68 -2.33 -11.14
C CYS A 139 -6.42 -2.33 -9.80
N ALA A 140 -6.28 -3.40 -9.01
CA ALA A 140 -6.89 -3.52 -7.68
C ALA A 140 -6.42 -2.40 -6.76
N SER A 141 -5.11 -2.09 -6.79
CA SER A 141 -4.55 -1.00 -5.98
C SER A 141 -5.11 0.36 -6.38
N LEU A 142 -5.21 0.64 -7.68
CA LEU A 142 -5.77 1.90 -8.19
C LEU A 142 -7.25 2.04 -7.84
N VAL A 143 -8.03 0.98 -8.00
CA VAL A 143 -9.46 0.95 -7.63
C VAL A 143 -9.62 1.10 -6.13
N ALA A 144 -8.80 0.42 -5.32
CA ALA A 144 -8.83 0.54 -3.86
C ALA A 144 -8.51 1.96 -3.39
N VAL A 145 -7.50 2.62 -4.00
CA VAL A 145 -7.18 4.03 -3.71
C VAL A 145 -8.32 4.95 -4.13
N PHE A 146 -8.89 4.74 -5.32
CA PHE A 146 -10.00 5.55 -5.82
C PHE A 146 -11.26 5.39 -4.97
N LEU A 147 -11.62 4.16 -4.59
CA LEU A 147 -12.73 3.88 -3.69
C LEU A 147 -12.48 4.45 -2.29
N SER A 148 -11.26 4.34 -1.77
CA SER A 148 -10.90 4.94 -0.49
C SER A 148 -11.05 6.46 -0.54
N TYR A 149 -10.68 7.09 -1.66
CA TYR A 149 -10.90 8.51 -1.90
C TYR A 149 -12.38 8.87 -2.01
N LEU A 150 -13.19 8.08 -2.75
CA LEU A 150 -14.63 8.31 -2.86
C LEU A 150 -15.35 8.13 -1.52
N LEU A 151 -14.98 7.11 -0.74
CA LEU A 151 -15.52 6.88 0.60
C LEU A 151 -15.17 8.03 1.53
N GLN A 152 -13.91 8.48 1.55
CA GLN A 152 -13.50 9.67 2.30
C GLN A 152 -14.25 10.91 1.82
N ARG A 153 -14.42 11.09 0.51
CA ARG A 153 -15.17 12.21 -0.06
C ARG A 153 -16.64 12.19 0.36
N ASN A 154 -17.29 11.03 0.33
CA ASN A 154 -18.72 10.89 0.60
C ASN A 154 -19.07 10.82 2.09
N TYR A 155 -18.20 10.28 2.95
CA TYR A 155 -18.42 10.20 4.40
C TYR A 155 -17.82 11.39 5.17
N THR A 156 -16.62 11.84 4.81
CA THR A 156 -15.91 12.90 5.57
C THR A 156 -16.27 14.30 5.11
N PHE A 157 -16.79 14.47 3.88
CA PHE A 157 -17.24 15.77 3.36
C PHE A 157 -18.74 15.82 3.08
N ILE A 158 -19.55 15.15 3.90
CA ILE A 158 -20.90 15.68 4.14
C ILE A 158 -20.65 17.05 4.77
N LYS A 159 -20.72 18.10 3.95
CA LYS A 159 -20.76 19.47 4.46
C LYS A 159 -21.86 19.49 5.52
N GLU A 160 -21.51 19.79 6.77
CA GLU A 160 -22.47 20.35 7.71
C GLU A 160 -23.14 21.52 6.97
N GLN A 161 -24.39 21.32 6.55
CA GLN A 161 -25.22 22.39 6.04
C GLN A 161 -25.57 23.25 7.25
N ASN A 162 -24.72 24.26 7.52
CA ASN A 162 -25.13 25.43 8.28
C ASN A 162 -26.16 26.23 7.49
#